data_AF-A0A947HEE9-F1
#
_entry.id   AF-A0A947HEE9-F1
#
_cell.length_a   1.000
_cell.length_b   1.000
_cell.length_c   1.000
_cell.angle_alpha   90.00
_cell.angle_beta   90.00
_cell.angle_gamma   90.00
#
_symmetry.space_group_name_H-M   'P 1'
#
loop_
_entity.id
_entity.type
_entity.pdbx_description
1 polymer ?
#
loop_
_entity_poly.entity_id
_entity_poly.type
_entity_poly.pdbx_seq_one_letter_code
_entity_poly.pdbx_strand_id
1 'polypeptide(L)'
;MAENKALLLEALRESYGIVGPACEAADVAQSTYYNYLNSDPEFAEAVRLINERTLDKLESSVVNIALAGEQEKNRLSAAQFLLKTKGKQRGFTEKQETELSGEVGVSGRVEIVAQLPSNGRDKNTGPASG
;
A
#
# COMPACT_ATOMS: atom_id res chain seq x y z
N MET A 1 -30.43 0.51 13.05
CA MET A 1 -29.24 -0.22 13.53
C MET A 1 -29.69 -1.30 14.51
N ALA A 2 -29.31 -2.57 14.32
CA ALA A 2 -29.56 -3.62 15.31
C ALA A 2 -28.74 -3.37 16.58
N GLU A 3 -29.24 -3.75 17.76
CA GLU A 3 -28.62 -3.51 19.07
C GLU A 3 -27.15 -3.97 19.12
N ASN A 4 -26.85 -5.15 18.56
CA ASN A 4 -25.48 -5.68 18.48
C ASN A 4 -24.53 -4.82 17.64
N LYS A 5 -25.02 -4.12 16.60
CA LYS A 5 -24.19 -3.22 15.79
C LYS A 5 -23.80 -1.97 16.55
N ALA A 6 -24.74 -1.42 17.33
CA ALA A 6 -24.48 -0.24 18.15
C ALA A 6 -23.45 -0.55 19.26
N LEU A 7 -23.61 -1.69 19.94
CA LEU A 7 -22.65 -2.18 20.94
C LEU A 7 -21.26 -2.38 20.33
N LEU A 8 -21.18 -3.01 19.16
CA LEU A 8 -19.92 -3.24 18.47
C LEU A 8 -19.24 -1.92 18.03
N LEU A 9 -20.00 -0.93 17.56
CA LEU A 9 -19.43 0.39 17.21
C LEU A 9 -18.91 1.14 18.44
N GLU A 10 -19.56 0.99 19.59
CA GLU A 10 -19.07 1.59 20.83
C GLU A 10 -17.80 0.88 21.33
N ALA A 11 -17.79 -0.45 21.33
CA ALA A 11 -16.61 -1.24 21.64
C ALA A 11 -15.43 -0.92 20.72
N LEU A 12 -15.69 -0.67 19.42
CA LEU A 12 -14.66 -0.21 18.47
C LEU A 12 -14.13 1.19 18.80
N ARG A 13 -14.94 2.10 19.34
CA ARG A 13 -14.45 3.42 19.77
C ARG A 13 -13.53 3.30 20.97
N GLU A 14 -13.90 2.47 21.94
CA GLU A 14 -13.12 2.24 23.15
C GLU A 14 -11.81 1.51 22.85
N SER A 15 -11.82 0.57 21.89
CA SER A 15 -10.64 -0.17 21.45
C SER A 15 -9.79 0.58 20.42
N TYR A 16 -10.10 1.83 20.09
CA TYR A 16 -9.41 2.62 19.06
C TYR A 16 -9.43 1.98 17.66
N GLY A 17 -10.50 1.24 17.33
CA GLY A 17 -10.69 0.59 16.04
C GLY A 17 -10.07 -0.82 15.96
N ILE A 18 -9.53 -1.34 17.07
CA ILE A 18 -8.97 -2.69 17.10
C ILE A 18 -10.13 -3.70 17.18
N VAL A 19 -10.29 -4.48 16.11
CA VAL A 19 -11.43 -5.38 15.89
C VAL A 19 -11.51 -6.50 16.92
N GLY A 20 -10.39 -7.14 17.26
CA GLY A 20 -10.36 -8.28 18.19
C GLY A 20 -10.95 -7.94 19.56
N PRO A 21 -10.38 -6.97 20.30
CA PRO A 21 -10.91 -6.52 21.58
C PRO A 21 -12.34 -5.99 21.50
N ALA A 22 -12.70 -5.29 20.41
CA ALA A 22 -14.06 -4.77 20.25
C ALA A 22 -15.09 -5.89 20.08
N CYS A 23 -14.76 -6.92 19.30
CA CYS A 23 -15.61 -8.09 19.10
C CYS A 23 -15.76 -8.90 20.40
N GLU A 24 -14.69 -9.03 21.19
CA GLU A 24 -14.73 -9.66 22.51
C GLU A 24 -15.61 -8.86 23.49
N ALA A 25 -15.44 -7.53 23.56
CA ALA A 25 -16.22 -6.67 24.44
C ALA A 25 -17.71 -6.59 24.07
N ALA A 26 -18.04 -6.70 22.78
CA ALA A 26 -19.43 -6.69 22.29
C ALA A 26 -20.09 -8.08 22.29
N ASP A 27 -19.37 -9.14 22.65
CA ASP A 27 -19.80 -10.55 22.55
C ASP A 27 -20.27 -10.92 21.12
N VAL A 28 -19.46 -10.54 20.12
CA VAL A 28 -19.75 -10.76 18.71
C VAL A 28 -18.59 -11.49 18.05
N ALA A 29 -18.87 -12.53 17.25
CA ALA A 29 -17.84 -13.19 16.45
C ALA A 29 -17.25 -12.23 15.40
N GLN A 30 -15.93 -12.24 15.19
CA GLN A 30 -15.26 -11.38 14.20
C GLN A 30 -15.82 -11.55 12.77
N SER A 31 -16.28 -12.74 12.41
CA SER A 31 -16.95 -12.99 11.13
C SER A 31 -18.19 -12.10 10.94
N THR A 32 -18.92 -11.84 12.03
CA THR A 32 -20.09 -10.96 12.03
C THR A 32 -19.69 -9.50 11.78
N TYR A 33 -18.56 -9.04 12.32
CA TYR A 33 -18.01 -7.72 12.00
C TYR A 33 -17.75 -7.57 10.50
N TYR A 34 -17.06 -8.53 9.87
CA TYR A 34 -16.79 -8.46 8.44
C TYR A 34 -18.06 -8.59 7.59
N ASN A 35 -19.04 -9.38 8.03
CA ASN A 35 -20.35 -9.43 7.39
C ASN A 35 -21.03 -8.06 7.42
N TYR A 36 -21.04 -7.37 8.56
CA TYR A 36 -21.60 -6.02 8.66
C TYR A 36 -20.82 -5.01 7.83
N LEU A 37 -19.49 -5.09 7.82
CA LEU A 37 -18.64 -4.23 7.01
C LEU A 37 -18.96 -4.33 5.51
N ASN A 38 -19.27 -5.54 5.01
CA ASN A 38 -19.55 -5.78 3.60
C ASN A 38 -21.01 -5.55 3.21
N SER A 39 -21.95 -5.78 4.13
CA SER A 39 -23.39 -5.73 3.85
C SER A 39 -24.07 -4.41 4.23
N ASP A 40 -23.43 -3.61 5.08
CA ASP A 40 -24.00 -2.38 5.63
C ASP A 40 -23.04 -1.20 5.43
N PRO A 41 -23.27 -0.36 4.39
CA PRO A 41 -22.44 0.80 4.11
C PRO A 41 -22.43 1.84 5.24
N GLU A 42 -23.52 1.97 6.01
CA GLU A 42 -23.59 2.92 7.13
C GLU A 42 -22.69 2.46 8.28
N PHE A 43 -22.69 1.16 8.57
CA PHE A 43 -21.75 0.56 9.53
C PHE A 43 -20.30 0.74 9.06
N ALA A 44 -20.01 0.47 7.78
CA ALA A 44 -18.66 0.63 7.23
C ALA A 44 -18.15 2.07 7.35
N GLU A 45 -19.01 3.05 7.04
CA GLU A 45 -18.66 4.46 7.20
C GLU A 45 -18.44 4.84 8.67
N ALA A 46 -19.26 4.32 9.59
CA ALA A 46 -19.06 4.55 11.03
C ALA A 46 -17.71 3.99 11.51
N VAL A 47 -17.33 2.79 11.07
CA VAL A 47 -16.02 2.19 11.38
C VAL A 47 -14.88 3.03 10.80
N ARG A 48 -15.01 3.49 9.54
CA ARG A 48 -14.02 4.37 8.91
C ARG A 48 -13.82 5.64 9.73
N LEU A 49 -14.90 6.30 10.15
CA LEU A 49 -14.83 7.51 10.95
C LEU A 49 -14.20 7.28 12.34
N ILE A 50 -14.42 6.12 12.95
CA ILE A 50 -13.74 5.73 14.20
C ILE A 50 -12.23 5.66 13.98
N ASN A 51 -11.79 5.01 12.91
CA ASN A 51 -10.37 4.87 12.60
C ASN A 51 -9.70 6.21 12.28
N GLU A 52 -10.36 7.09 11.52
CA GLU A 52 -9.87 8.46 11.26
C GLU A 52 -9.67 9.24 12.58
N ARG A 53 -10.65 9.18 13.49
CA ARG A 53 -10.54 9.83 14.80
C ARG A 53 -9.42 9.24 15.66
N THR A 54 -9.16 7.94 15.58
CA THR A 54 -8.01 7.32 16.24
C THR A 54 -6.71 7.87 15.68
N LEU A 55 -6.60 7.98 14.35
CA LEU A 55 -5.42 8.55 13.71
C LEU A 55 -5.18 9.99 14.14
N ASP A 56 -6.22 10.83 14.19
CA ASP A 56 -6.12 12.22 14.67
C ASP A 56 -5.57 12.30 16.11
N LYS A 57 -6.05 11.40 16.99
CA LYS A 57 -5.58 11.31 18.38
C LYS A 57 -4.11 10.89 18.45
N LEU A 58 -3.71 9.88 17.68
CA LEU A 58 -2.32 9.43 17.61
C LEU A 58 -1.41 10.54 17.08
N GLU A 59 -1.85 11.23 16.04
CA GLU A 59 -1.12 12.35 15.47
C GLU A 59 -0.90 13.47 16.49
N SER A 60 -1.96 13.84 17.21
CA SER A 60 -1.89 14.82 18.31
C SER A 60 -0.93 14.35 19.41
N SER A 61 -0.96 13.07 19.76
CA SER A 61 -0.04 12.47 20.73
C SER A 61 1.41 12.56 20.28
N VAL A 62 1.71 12.25 19.01
CA VAL A 62 3.06 12.33 18.46
C VAL A 62 3.58 13.78 18.47
N VAL A 63 2.72 14.75 18.12
CA VAL A 63 3.06 16.18 18.21
C VAL A 63 3.36 16.58 19.65
N ASN A 64 2.54 16.16 20.61
CA ASN A 64 2.78 16.44 22.03
C ASN A 64 4.11 15.85 22.52
N ILE A 65 4.43 14.62 22.13
CA ILE A 65 5.71 13.99 22.45
C ILE A 65 6.86 14.79 21.84
N ALA A 66 6.77 15.22 20.59
CA ALA A 66 7.82 16.01 19.94
C ALA A 66 8.08 17.35 20.67
N LEU A 67 7.01 18.07 21.03
CA LEU A 67 7.12 19.41 21.59
C LEU A 67 7.40 19.41 23.10
N ALA A 68 6.76 18.53 23.87
CA ALA A 68 6.70 18.59 25.32
C ALA A 68 7.07 17.28 26.04
N GLY A 69 7.48 16.23 25.32
CA GLY A 69 7.92 14.98 25.94
C GLY A 69 9.13 15.18 26.86
N GLU A 70 9.22 14.42 27.95
CA GLU A 70 10.32 14.57 28.92
C GLU A 70 11.65 14.03 28.38
N GLN A 71 11.60 12.92 27.63
CA GLN A 71 12.79 12.25 27.12
C GLN A 71 13.22 12.81 25.77
N GLU A 72 14.38 13.44 25.71
CA GLU A 72 14.94 14.06 24.50
C GLU A 72 14.97 13.10 23.30
N LYS A 73 15.39 11.84 23.50
CA LYS A 73 15.43 10.82 22.44
C LYS A 73 14.05 10.62 21.79
N ASN A 74 12.99 10.53 22.60
CA ASN A 74 11.63 10.33 22.09
C ASN A 74 11.12 11.57 21.35
N ARG A 75 11.46 12.78 21.85
CA ARG A 75 11.14 14.04 21.17
C ARG A 75 11.78 14.11 19.79
N LEU A 76 13.08 13.81 19.70
CA LEU A 76 13.84 13.80 18.44
C LEU A 76 13.26 12.80 17.45
N SER A 77 12.94 11.57 17.88
CA SER A 77 12.31 10.57 17.02
C SER A 77 10.92 11.00 16.54
N ALA A 78 10.08 11.56 17.42
CA ALA A 78 8.76 12.07 17.04
C ALA A 78 8.85 13.26 16.08
N ALA A 79 9.76 14.21 16.33
CA ALA A 79 10.01 15.35 15.46
C ALA A 79 10.50 14.89 14.08
N GLN A 80 11.45 13.95 14.02
CA GLN A 80 11.94 13.39 12.75
C GLN A 80 10.80 12.71 11.99
N PHE A 81 9.96 11.91 12.66
CA PHE A 81 8.80 11.27 12.04
C PHE A 81 7.81 12.30 11.45
N LEU A 82 7.49 13.37 12.19
CA LEU A 82 6.62 14.44 11.71
C LEU A 82 7.21 15.20 10.52
N LEU A 83 8.52 15.45 10.51
CA LEU A 83 9.19 16.10 9.38
C LEU A 83 9.19 15.23 8.13
N LYS A 84 9.41 13.91 8.27
CA LYS A 84 9.36 12.97 7.14
C LYS A 84 7.96 12.81 6.54
N THR A 85 6.91 12.96 7.37
CA THR A 85 5.52 12.79 6.96
C THR A 85 4.89 14.13 6.56
N LYS A 86 4.62 15.02 7.52
CA LYS A 86 4.03 16.35 7.28
C LYS A 86 5.00 17.34 6.65
N GLY A 87 6.26 17.33 7.08
CA GLY A 87 7.28 18.24 6.55
C GLY A 87 7.63 17.99 5.09
N LYS A 88 7.34 16.81 4.53
CA LYS A 88 7.57 16.48 3.12
C LYS A 88 6.91 17.47 2.17
N GLN A 89 5.71 17.94 2.49
CA GLN A 89 5.00 18.98 1.71
C GLN A 89 5.74 20.32 1.70
N ARG A 90 6.62 20.56 2.68
CA ARG A 90 7.47 21.75 2.80
C ARG A 90 8.91 21.51 2.33
N GLY A 91 9.19 20.37 1.69
CA GLY A 91 10.51 20.04 1.15
C GLY A 91 11.45 19.30 2.10
N PHE A 92 10.98 18.85 3.27
CA PHE A 92 11.77 17.99 4.16
C PHE A 92 11.80 16.56 3.59
N THR A 93 12.75 16.31 2.69
CA THR A 93 13.00 15.01 2.08
C THR A 93 14.43 14.60 2.34
N GLU A 94 14.64 13.38 2.82
CA GLU A 94 15.97 12.80 2.92
C GLU A 94 16.44 12.42 1.50
N LYS A 95 17.57 12.98 1.06
CA LYS A 95 18.23 12.53 -0.16
C LYS A 95 18.95 11.21 0.17
N GLN A 96 18.55 10.11 -0.47
CA GLN A 96 19.37 8.91 -0.51
C GLN A 96 20.38 9.08 -1.64
N GLU A 97 21.67 9.10 -1.29
CA GLU A 97 22.76 9.00 -2.24
C GLU A 97 23.00 7.52 -2.51
N THR A 98 22.36 6.99 -3.56
CA THR A 98 22.56 5.61 -4.00
C THR A 98 23.71 5.60 -4.99
N GLU A 99 24.91 5.21 -4.54
CA GLU A 99 26.01 4.88 -5.47
C GLU A 99 25.66 3.59 -6.23
N LEU A 100 25.25 3.75 -7.48
CA LEU A 100 25.12 2.66 -8.45
C LEU A 100 26.51 2.30 -8.99
N SER A 101 27.30 1.60 -8.19
CA SER A 101 28.57 1.00 -8.62
C SER A 101 28.31 -0.41 -9.13
N GLY A 102 27.90 -0.52 -10.39
CA GLY A 102 27.65 -1.79 -11.08
C GLY A 102 28.25 -1.79 -12.49
N GLU A 103 28.96 -2.86 -12.85
CA GLU A 103 29.43 -3.08 -14.21
C GLU A 103 28.22 -3.36 -15.11
N VAL A 104 27.95 -2.48 -16.08
CA VAL A 104 26.84 -2.67 -17.03
C VAL A 104 27.22 -3.78 -18.00
N GLY A 105 26.86 -5.01 -17.68
CA GLY A 105 26.98 -6.16 -18.57
C GLY A 105 26.00 -6.04 -19.73
N VAL A 106 26.41 -5.44 -20.85
CA VAL A 106 25.64 -5.46 -22.09
C VAL A 106 25.75 -6.86 -22.71
N SER A 107 24.77 -7.72 -22.46
CA SER A 107 24.63 -8.98 -23.20
C SER A 107 23.81 -8.73 -24.47
N GLY A 108 24.49 -8.32 -25.54
CA GLY A 108 23.92 -8.26 -26.88
C GLY A 108 24.08 -9.60 -27.59
N ARG A 109 22.97 -10.22 -28.00
CA ARG A 109 23.02 -11.33 -28.97
C ARG A 109 23.04 -10.72 -30.37
N VAL A 110 24.11 -10.96 -31.11
CA VAL A 110 24.21 -10.61 -32.53
C VAL A 110 23.85 -11.84 -33.34
N GLU A 111 22.71 -11.82 -34.02
CA GLU A 111 22.37 -12.82 -35.04
C GLU A 111 22.83 -12.31 -36.40
N ILE A 112 23.84 -12.96 -36.96
CA ILE A 112 24.29 -12.71 -38.34
C ILE A 112 23.40 -13.53 -39.27
N VAL A 113 22.45 -12.87 -39.95
CA VAL A 113 21.68 -13.48 -41.03
C VAL A 113 22.46 -13.32 -42.33
N ALA A 114 23.15 -14.37 -42.77
CA ALA A 114 23.75 -14.42 -44.10
C ALA A 114 22.66 -14.70 -45.14
N GLN A 115 22.29 -13.70 -45.94
CA GLN A 115 21.44 -13.89 -47.11
C GLN A 115 22.31 -14.39 -48.28
N LEU A 116 22.21 -15.68 -48.59
CA LEU A 116 22.74 -16.23 -49.83
C LEU A 116 21.85 -15.75 -51.00
N PRO A 117 22.42 -15.23 -52.10
CA PRO A 117 21.62 -14.83 -53.26
C PRO A 117 20.89 -16.03 -53.86
N SER A 118 19.60 -15.86 -54.08
CA SER A 118 18.71 -16.83 -54.71
C SER A 118 19.20 -17.16 -56.12
N ASN A 119 19.78 -18.34 -56.33
CA ASN A 119 19.98 -18.85 -57.68
C ASN A 119 18.61 -19.30 -58.20
N GLY A 120 17.99 -18.41 -59.00
CA GLY A 120 16.63 -18.53 -59.49
C GLY A 120 16.31 -19.91 -60.05
N ARG A 121 15.23 -20.49 -59.54
CA ARG A 121 14.64 -21.74 -60.00
C ARG A 121 13.66 -21.40 -61.12
N ASP A 122 14.04 -21.61 -62.38
CA ASP A 122 13.06 -21.58 -63.46
C ASP A 122 12.14 -22.79 -63.32
N LYS A 123 10.85 -22.52 -63.09
CA LYS A 123 9.80 -23.53 -63.00
C LYS A 123 9.08 -23.61 -64.36
N ASN A 124 9.17 -24.79 -64.97
CA ASN A 124 8.07 -25.50 -65.60
C ASN A 124 7.43 -24.89 -66.88
N THR A 125 7.70 -25.49 -68.04
CA THR A 125 6.71 -25.59 -69.12
C THR A 125 6.12 -26.99 -69.11
N GLY A 126 4.81 -27.05 -68.85
CA GLY A 126 3.99 -28.25 -68.86
C GLY A 126 3.62 -28.75 -70.28
N PRO A 127 2.59 -29.60 -70.41
CA PRO A 127 2.63 -30.84 -71.18
C PRO A 127 1.92 -30.79 -72.54
N ALA A 128 2.25 -31.74 -73.43
CA ALA A 128 1.47 -32.26 -74.59
C ALA A 128 2.44 -33.08 -75.47
N SER A 129 2.15 -34.14 -76.22
CA SER A 129 1.01 -35.04 -76.47
C SER A 129 1.52 -36.00 -77.56
N GLY A 130 0.98 -37.22 -77.65
CA GLY A 130 1.09 -38.07 -78.86
C GLY A 130 2.04 -39.25 -78.77
#